data_AF-A0A6S7GXQ9-F1
#
_entry.id   AF-A0A6S7GXQ9-F1
#
_cell.length_a   1.000
_cell.length_b   1.000
_cell.length_c   1.000
_cell.angle_alpha   90.00
_cell.angle_beta   90.00
_cell.angle_gamma   90.00
#
_symmetry.space_group_name_H-M   'P 1'
#
loop_
_entity.id
_entity.type
_entity.pdbx_description
1 polymer ?
#
loop_
_entity_poly.entity_id
_entity_poly.type
_entity_poly.pdbx_seq_one_letter_code
_entity_poly.pdbx_strand_id
1 'polypeptide(L)'
;MKVNNVTNWIVIDRQASSLFNEIADGTFKNTTAGKDEWKSLINGSSLQENCNKEGYNFHKGHSDVESGFIYMKIRIGIVANNQNDCDTPNTCIGFGISARGCHIYARNTTCGNLAICGWFNNTNTAAFGFILVQ
;
A
#
# COMPACT_ATOMS: atom_id res chain seq x y z
N MET A 1 5.14 -10.74 -5.19
CA MET A 1 3.86 -10.60 -5.92
C MET A 1 4.02 -11.17 -7.32
N LYS A 2 2.94 -11.69 -7.92
CA LYS A 2 2.94 -12.19 -9.29
C LYS A 2 1.99 -11.38 -10.19
N VAL A 3 2.53 -10.84 -11.28
CA VAL A 3 1.79 -10.10 -12.33
C VAL A 3 2.27 -10.61 -13.69
N ASN A 4 1.36 -10.96 -14.60
CA ASN A 4 1.69 -11.44 -15.95
C ASN A 4 2.76 -12.56 -15.97
N ASN A 5 2.62 -13.55 -15.08
CA ASN A 5 3.58 -14.65 -14.87
C ASN A 5 4.97 -14.30 -14.33
N VAL A 6 5.30 -13.03 -14.12
CA VAL A 6 6.52 -12.60 -13.44
C VAL A 6 6.28 -12.58 -11.94
N THR A 7 7.16 -13.21 -11.17
CA THR A 7 7.07 -13.24 -9.69
C THR A 7 8.30 -12.59 -9.08
N ASN A 8 8.09 -11.50 -8.35
CA ASN A 8 9.12 -10.77 -7.63
C ASN A 8 8.87 -10.84 -6.12
N TRP A 9 9.92 -10.68 -5.33
CA TRP A 9 9.88 -10.79 -3.87
C TRP A 9 10.74 -9.71 -3.24
N ILE A 10 10.34 -9.29 -2.04
CA ILE A 10 11.17 -8.50 -1.13
C ILE A 10 11.27 -9.25 0.19
N VAL A 11 12.33 -8.96 0.94
CA VAL A 11 12.51 -9.45 2.30
C VAL A 11 12.22 -8.30 3.25
N ILE A 12 11.34 -8.54 4.23
CA ILE A 12 11.12 -7.63 5.34
C ILE A 12 11.75 -8.30 6.56
N ASP A 13 12.93 -7.82 6.96
CA ASP A 13 13.62 -8.32 8.14
C ASP A 13 12.94 -7.77 9.40
N ARG A 14 12.17 -8.63 10.06
CA ARG A 14 11.38 -8.26 11.23
C ARG A 14 11.27 -9.43 12.19
N GLN A 15 11.75 -9.21 13.42
CA GLN A 15 11.56 -10.16 14.50
C GLN A 15 10.13 -10.06 15.04
N ALA A 16 9.38 -11.14 14.88
CA ALA A 16 8.01 -11.27 15.38
C ALA A 16 7.75 -12.72 15.77
N SER A 17 6.80 -12.95 16.68
CA SER A 17 6.40 -14.30 17.08
C SER A 17 5.44 -14.97 16.10
N SER A 18 4.71 -14.19 15.30
CA SER A 18 3.89 -14.67 14.17
C SER A 18 3.43 -13.49 13.33
N LEU A 19 3.01 -13.75 12.09
CA LEU A 19 2.32 -12.73 11.28
C LEU A 19 1.04 -12.22 11.95
N PHE A 20 0.32 -13.08 12.67
CA PHE A 20 -0.88 -12.69 13.41
C PHE A 20 -0.57 -11.58 14.42
N ASN A 21 0.50 -11.72 15.21
CA ASN A 21 0.88 -10.71 16.20
C ASN A 21 1.28 -9.37 15.58
N GLU A 22 1.77 -9.38 14.33
CA GLU A 22 2.08 -8.14 13.63
C GLU A 22 0.83 -7.41 13.13
N ILE A 23 -0.24 -8.12 12.77
CA ILE A 23 -1.41 -7.52 12.12
C ILE A 23 -2.67 -7.42 12.99
N ALA A 24 -2.81 -8.22 14.04
CA ALA A 24 -4.06 -8.43 14.76
C ALA A 24 -4.53 -7.20 15.56
N ASP A 25 -3.60 -6.49 16.19
CA ASP A 25 -3.94 -5.30 17.00
C ASP A 25 -4.35 -4.07 16.18
N GLY A 26 -4.16 -4.12 14.85
CA GLY A 26 -4.49 -3.01 13.95
C GLY A 26 -3.64 -1.77 14.12
N THR A 27 -2.57 -1.82 14.93
CA THR A 27 -1.68 -0.69 15.17
C THR A 27 -0.61 -0.60 14.09
N PHE A 28 -0.24 0.64 13.74
CA PHE A 28 0.81 0.87 12.74
C PHE A 28 2.16 0.39 13.28
N LYS A 29 2.85 -0.43 12.50
CA LYS A 29 4.21 -0.91 12.79
C LYS A 29 5.07 -0.71 11.56
N ASN A 30 6.15 0.06 11.68
CA ASN A 30 7.01 0.38 10.53
C ASN A 30 7.79 -0.84 10.03
N THR A 31 8.22 -0.78 8.78
CA THR A 31 9.26 -1.64 8.21
C THR A 31 10.43 -0.79 7.72
N THR A 32 11.52 -1.43 7.29
CA THR A 32 12.74 -0.76 6.82
C THR A 32 13.16 -1.26 5.43
N ALA A 33 12.22 -1.74 4.61
CA ALA A 33 12.54 -2.27 3.28
C ALA A 33 12.89 -1.14 2.31
N GLY A 34 12.20 0.00 2.39
CA GLY A 34 12.43 1.15 1.55
C GLY A 34 11.57 1.15 0.27
N LYS A 35 11.34 2.36 -0.26
CA LYS A 35 10.46 2.61 -1.42
C LYS A 35 10.84 1.77 -2.65
N ASP A 36 12.13 1.67 -2.94
CA ASP A 36 12.62 0.97 -4.14
C ASP A 36 12.40 -0.54 -4.05
N GLU A 37 12.54 -1.13 -2.85
CA GLU A 37 12.16 -2.53 -2.62
C GLU A 37 10.67 -2.72 -2.88
N TRP A 38 9.80 -1.89 -2.31
CA TRP A 38 8.37 -1.99 -2.58
C TRP A 38 8.02 -1.85 -4.07
N LYS A 39 8.70 -0.98 -4.81
CA LYS A 39 8.52 -0.83 -6.27
C LYS A 39 9.00 -2.07 -7.04
N SER A 40 10.02 -2.78 -6.55
CA SER A 40 10.57 -3.98 -7.20
C SER A 40 9.55 -5.14 -7.25
N LEU A 41 8.54 -5.15 -6.36
CA LEU A 41 7.49 -6.18 -6.34
C LEU A 41 6.66 -6.28 -7.62
N ILE A 42 6.52 -5.18 -8.37
CA ILE A 42 5.73 -5.10 -9.59
C ILE A 42 6.48 -4.25 -10.62
N ASN A 43 6.86 -4.86 -11.74
CA ASN A 43 7.49 -4.15 -12.86
C ASN A 43 6.58 -3.03 -13.36
N GLY A 44 7.12 -1.82 -13.49
CA GLY A 44 6.35 -0.64 -13.91
C GLY A 44 5.42 -0.06 -12.83
N SER A 45 5.56 -0.48 -11.57
CA SER A 45 4.82 0.15 -10.47
C SER A 45 5.22 1.62 -10.26
N SER A 46 4.28 2.38 -9.71
CA SER A 46 4.46 3.81 -9.45
C SER A 46 4.00 4.18 -8.04
N LEU A 47 4.79 5.04 -7.40
CA LEU A 47 4.52 5.68 -6.13
C LEU A 47 4.88 7.15 -6.27
N GLN A 48 4.09 8.03 -5.63
CA GLN A 48 4.43 9.44 -5.51
C GLN A 48 5.73 9.67 -4.74
N GLU A 49 6.31 10.86 -4.83
CA GLU A 49 7.73 11.02 -4.54
C GLU A 49 8.12 11.10 -3.05
N ASN A 50 7.30 11.76 -2.23
CA ASN A 50 7.78 12.36 -0.98
C ASN A 50 7.50 11.50 0.26
N CYS A 51 6.25 11.41 0.72
CA CYS A 51 5.92 10.48 1.80
C CYS A 51 6.21 9.05 1.35
N ASN A 52 6.87 8.26 2.19
CA ASN A 52 7.18 6.85 1.92
C ASN A 52 6.91 6.00 3.17
N LYS A 53 5.67 6.05 3.68
CA LYS A 53 5.31 5.39 4.93
C LYS A 53 5.00 3.92 4.68
N GLU A 54 5.92 3.06 5.10
CA GLU A 54 5.83 1.61 4.97
C GLU A 54 5.57 0.92 6.30
N GLY A 55 4.88 -0.21 6.24
CA GLY A 55 4.69 -1.08 7.39
C GLY A 55 3.37 -1.86 7.38
N TYR A 56 2.96 -2.24 8.59
CA TYR A 56 1.73 -2.95 8.88
C TYR A 56 0.63 -1.99 9.33
N ASN A 57 -0.62 -2.31 9.00
CA ASN A 57 -1.84 -1.64 9.45
C ASN A 57 -1.84 -0.11 9.26
N PHE A 58 -1.32 0.39 8.14
CA PHE A 58 -1.46 1.81 7.86
C PHE A 58 -2.93 2.16 7.57
N HIS A 59 -3.38 3.27 8.15
CA HIS A 59 -4.70 3.81 7.96
C HIS A 59 -4.69 5.33 8.09
N LYS A 60 -5.31 6.02 7.14
CA LYS A 60 -5.49 7.48 7.17
C LYS A 60 -6.80 7.88 6.48
N GLY A 61 -7.41 8.95 6.98
CA GLY A 61 -8.63 9.52 6.44
C GLY A 61 -9.91 8.87 6.95
N HIS A 62 -11.05 9.42 6.53
CA HIS A 62 -12.38 8.91 6.85
C HIS A 62 -12.96 8.16 5.66
N SER A 63 -13.61 7.02 5.89
CA SER A 63 -14.25 6.21 4.83
C SER A 63 -15.48 6.87 4.22
N ASP A 64 -15.89 8.02 4.75
CA ASP A 64 -17.18 8.64 4.49
C ASP A 64 -17.26 9.23 3.08
N VAL A 65 -18.37 8.90 2.42
CA VAL A 65 -18.57 9.02 0.98
C VAL A 65 -18.57 10.47 0.51
N GLU A 66 -19.06 11.37 1.36
CA GLU A 66 -19.42 12.75 1.04
C GLU A 66 -18.26 13.75 1.14
N SER A 67 -17.18 13.37 1.82
CA SER A 67 -16.20 14.34 2.29
C SER A 67 -15.15 14.76 1.26
N GLY A 68 -15.03 14.04 0.14
CA GLY A 68 -13.99 14.26 -0.87
C GLY A 68 -12.56 13.99 -0.38
N PHE A 69 -12.37 13.72 0.92
CA PHE A 69 -11.09 13.44 1.54
C PHE A 69 -10.52 12.10 1.07
N ILE A 70 -9.20 12.01 1.19
CA ILE A 70 -8.44 10.80 0.90
C ILE A 70 -8.57 9.85 2.08
N TYR A 71 -9.02 8.63 1.78
CA TYR A 71 -9.02 7.47 2.66
C TYR A 71 -8.06 6.43 2.10
N MET A 72 -7.17 5.91 2.95
CA MET A 72 -6.33 4.79 2.58
C MET A 72 -6.08 3.89 3.77
N LYS A 73 -6.32 2.60 3.55
CA LYS A 73 -5.98 1.51 4.45
C LYS A 73 -5.15 0.50 3.69
N ILE A 74 -4.03 0.09 4.27
CA ILE A 74 -3.19 -0.99 3.75
C ILE A 74 -2.74 -1.87 4.91
N ARG A 75 -2.84 -3.18 4.73
CA ARG A 75 -2.52 -4.14 5.80
C ARG A 75 -1.03 -4.35 5.94
N ILE A 76 -0.33 -4.50 4.82
CA ILE A 76 1.13 -4.63 4.75
C ILE A 76 1.55 -3.93 3.47
N GLY A 77 2.38 -2.90 3.53
CA GLY A 77 2.78 -2.19 2.33
C GLY A 77 3.36 -0.81 2.58
N ILE A 78 3.53 -0.08 1.48
CA ILE A 78 3.94 1.31 1.48
C ILE A 78 2.82 2.19 0.92
N VAL A 79 2.67 3.37 1.50
CA VAL A 79 1.88 4.46 0.94
C VAL A 79 2.76 5.66 0.62
N ALA A 80 2.37 6.42 -0.40
CA ALA A 80 3.07 7.62 -0.80
C ALA A 80 2.14 8.74 -1.28
N ASN A 81 2.62 9.97 -1.12
CA ASN A 81 2.08 11.20 -1.71
C ASN A 81 3.20 12.18 -2.09
N ASN A 82 2.83 13.30 -2.70
CA ASN A 82 3.76 14.39 -3.05
C ASN A 82 3.97 15.40 -1.91
N GLN A 83 3.50 15.12 -0.70
CA GLN A 83 3.61 16.02 0.44
C GLN A 83 4.66 15.46 1.40
N ASN A 84 5.17 16.30 2.31
CA ASN A 84 6.18 15.87 3.26
C ASN A 84 5.58 14.95 4.34
N ASP A 85 4.29 15.15 4.64
CA ASP A 85 3.51 14.29 5.51
C ASP A 85 2.77 13.20 4.73
N CYS A 86 2.28 12.21 5.47
CA CYS A 86 1.56 11.06 4.93
C CYS A 86 0.06 11.14 5.20
N ASP A 87 -0.51 12.35 5.21
CA ASP A 87 -1.89 12.56 5.62
C ASP A 87 -2.89 12.42 4.46
N THR A 88 -2.42 12.56 3.23
CA THR A 88 -3.20 12.46 2.00
C THR A 88 -2.57 11.49 0.98
N PRO A 89 -2.27 10.23 1.35
CA PRO A 89 -1.64 9.26 0.45
C PRO A 89 -2.50 8.99 -0.79
N ASN A 90 -1.98 9.17 -2.01
CA ASN A 90 -2.75 8.85 -3.23
C ASN A 90 -2.27 7.59 -3.94
N THR A 91 -1.10 7.06 -3.56
CA THR A 91 -0.49 5.86 -4.16
C THR A 91 -0.05 4.86 -3.10
N CYS A 92 -0.11 3.57 -3.41
CA CYS A 92 0.40 2.52 -2.53
C CYS A 92 0.79 1.23 -3.28
N ILE A 93 1.59 0.40 -2.62
CA ILE A 93 1.90 -0.98 -3.03
C ILE A 93 1.80 -1.87 -1.80
N GLY A 94 1.11 -3.01 -1.91
CA GLY A 94 1.07 -4.00 -0.84
C GLY A 94 -0.19 -4.85 -0.82
N PHE A 95 -0.62 -5.23 0.39
CA PHE A 95 -1.68 -6.20 0.66
C PHE A 95 -2.81 -5.57 1.48
N GLY A 96 -4.03 -6.01 1.24
CA GLY A 96 -5.23 -5.57 1.93
C GLY A 96 -5.51 -4.08 1.74
N ILE A 97 -5.48 -3.62 0.48
CA ILE A 97 -5.65 -2.21 0.14
C ILE A 97 -7.14 -1.89 0.03
N SER A 98 -7.57 -0.88 0.77
CA SER A 98 -8.86 -0.22 0.60
C SER A 98 -8.62 1.28 0.57
N ALA A 99 -9.05 1.93 -0.50
CA ALA A 99 -8.81 3.36 -0.66
C ALA A 99 -10.03 4.04 -1.29
N ARG A 100 -10.27 5.29 -0.90
CA ARG A 100 -11.29 6.20 -1.47
C ARG A 100 -10.70 7.61 -1.58
N GLY A 101 -11.08 8.39 -2.58
CA GLY A 101 -10.60 9.77 -2.70
C GLY A 101 -10.94 10.39 -4.05
N CYS A 102 -10.63 11.68 -4.23
CA CYS A 102 -10.72 12.36 -5.52
C CYS A 102 -12.08 12.23 -6.23
N HIS A 103 -13.17 12.21 -5.45
CA HIS A 103 -14.56 12.02 -5.93
C HIS A 103 -14.79 10.75 -6.76
N ILE A 104 -13.93 9.73 -6.62
CA ILE A 104 -14.13 8.43 -7.26
C ILE A 104 -14.65 7.39 -6.28
N TYR A 105 -15.24 6.33 -6.83
CA TYR A 105 -15.68 5.17 -6.06
C TYR A 105 -14.52 4.50 -5.32
N ALA A 106 -14.84 3.87 -4.18
CA ALA A 106 -13.85 3.12 -3.41
C ALA A 106 -13.18 2.05 -4.29
N ARG A 107 -11.85 2.00 -4.23
CA ARG A 107 -11.04 0.97 -4.87
C ARG A 107 -10.53 0.02 -3.81
N ASN A 108 -10.88 -1.25 -3.95
CA ASN A 108 -10.40 -2.32 -3.09
C ASN A 108 -9.53 -3.25 -3.93
N THR A 109 -8.31 -3.49 -3.47
CA THR A 109 -7.34 -4.35 -4.15
C THR A 109 -6.71 -5.27 -3.11
N THR A 110 -6.95 -6.58 -3.22
CA THR A 110 -6.41 -7.58 -2.27
C THR A 110 -4.91 -7.47 -2.15
N CYS A 111 -4.21 -7.32 -3.28
CA CYS A 111 -2.81 -6.93 -3.33
C CYS A 111 -2.44 -6.36 -4.70
N GLY A 112 -1.49 -5.44 -4.74
CA GLY A 112 -1.10 -4.79 -5.98
C GLY A 112 -0.48 -3.41 -5.79
N ASN A 113 -0.38 -2.66 -6.88
CA ASN A 113 -0.06 -1.23 -6.90
C ASN A 113 -1.35 -0.46 -7.23
N LEU A 114 -1.68 0.54 -6.41
CA LEU A 114 -2.89 1.35 -6.56
C LEU A 114 -2.56 2.84 -6.55
N ALA A 115 -3.14 3.56 -7.50
CA ALA A 115 -3.31 5.01 -7.48
C ALA A 115 -4.81 5.37 -7.48
N ILE A 116 -5.21 6.31 -6.62
CA ILE A 116 -6.63 6.65 -6.43
C ILE A 116 -7.09 7.93 -7.11
N CYS A 117 -6.17 8.77 -7.59
CA CYS A 117 -6.51 10.00 -8.30
C CYS A 117 -6.10 9.85 -9.77
N GLY A 118 -7.04 10.15 -10.69
CA GLY A 118 -6.92 9.86 -12.13
C GLY A 118 -5.78 10.57 -12.86
N TRP A 119 -5.13 11.56 -12.24
CA TRP A 119 -3.94 12.22 -12.77
C TRP A 119 -2.67 11.34 -12.72
N PHE A 120 -2.68 10.22 -12.00
CA PHE A 120 -1.56 9.27 -11.94
C PHE A 120 -1.81 8.05 -12.82
N ASN A 121 -1.59 8.15 -14.13
CA ASN A 121 -1.51 7.05 -15.14
C ASN A 121 -2.29 5.74 -14.82
N ASN A 122 -3.49 5.87 -14.24
CA ASN A 122 -4.29 4.81 -13.60
C ASN A 122 -3.53 3.52 -13.23
N THR A 123 -2.48 3.60 -12.40
CA THR A 123 -1.77 2.40 -11.92
C THR A 123 -2.65 1.67 -10.89
N ASN A 124 -3.61 0.90 -11.38
CA ASN A 124 -4.35 -0.10 -10.61
C ASN A 124 -3.97 -1.49 -11.12
N THR A 125 -2.82 -1.95 -10.67
CA THR A 125 -2.26 -3.24 -11.07
C THR A 125 -2.54 -4.24 -9.96
N ALA A 126 -3.59 -5.04 -10.14
CA ALA A 126 -3.83 -6.19 -9.27
C ALA A 126 -2.74 -7.24 -9.46
N ALA A 127 -2.34 -7.88 -8.37
CA ALA A 127 -1.37 -8.97 -8.37
C ALA A 127 -1.93 -10.21 -7.66
N PHE A 128 -1.29 -11.35 -7.88
CA PHE A 128 -1.41 -12.48 -6.97
C PHE A 128 -0.37 -12.33 -5.85
N GLY A 129 -0.83 -12.41 -4.60
CA GLY A 129 -0.04 -12.13 -3.41
C GLY A 129 0.39 -13.40 -2.68
N PHE A 130 1.61 -13.39 -2.16
CA PHE A 130 2.15 -14.43 -1.31
C PHE A 130 2.83 -13.77 -0.11
N ILE A 131 2.68 -14.37 1.08
CA ILE A 131 3.41 -13.99 2.28
C ILE A 131 4.02 -15.27 2.82
N LEU A 132 5.35 -15.32 2.88
CA LEU A 132 6.09 -16.38 3.51
C LEU A 132 6.58 -15.86 4.87
N VAL A 133 6.38 -16.65 5.91
CA VAL A 133 6.82 -16.34 7.28
C VAL A 133 7.82 -17.43 7.67
N GLN A 134 8.97 -17.02 8.18
CA GLN A 134 10.08 -17.90 8.56
C GLN A 134 10.48 -17.65 10.01
#